data_AF-A0AAD6XCB9-F1
#
_entry.id   AF-A0AAD6XCB9-F1
#
_cell.length_a   1.000
_cell.length_b   1.000
_cell.length_c   1.000
_cell.angle_alpha   90.00
_cell.angle_beta   90.00
_cell.angle_gamma   90.00
#
_symmetry.space_group_name_H-M   'P 1'
#
loop_
_entity.id
_entity.type
_entity.pdbx_description
1 polymer ?
#
loop_
_entity_poly.entity_id
_entity_poly.type
_entity_poly.pdbx_seq_one_letter_code
_entity_poly.pdbx_strand_id
1 'polypeptide(L)' 'VTVGGTGVIAYTPNFVQANVGDVVQFIFQQKNHTITQSTLASPCSPKPDGFDSGFLRAGS' A
#
# COMPACT_ATOMS: atom_id res chain seq x y z
N VAL A 1 3.99 -2.49 -6.99
CA VAL A 1 3.93 -1.07 -6.53
C VAL A 1 5.01 -0.86 -5.50
N THR A 2 5.95 0.06 -5.76
CA THR A 2 6.99 0.44 -4.80
C THR A 2 6.41 1.40 -3.77
N VAL A 3 6.68 1.15 -2.50
CA VAL A 3 6.22 1.97 -1.36
C VAL A 3 7.41 2.71 -0.77
N GLY A 4 7.43 4.03 -0.92
CA GLY A 4 8.48 4.88 -0.38
C GLY A 4 9.81 4.82 -1.16
N GLY A 5 10.90 5.07 -0.44
CA GLY A 5 12.25 5.25 -0.97
C GLY A 5 13.00 6.33 -0.20
N THR A 6 14.28 6.57 -0.51
CA THR A 6 15.07 7.60 0.18
C THR A 6 14.46 8.98 -0.06
N GLY A 7 13.87 9.56 0.99
CA GLY A 7 13.19 10.86 0.92
C GLY A 7 11.82 10.83 0.21
N VAL A 8 11.28 9.65 -0.10
CA VAL A 8 10.02 9.50 -0.86
C VAL A 8 8.91 9.00 0.05
N ILE A 9 7.75 9.67 0.01
CA ILE A 9 6.51 9.27 0.69
C ILE A 9 5.41 9.13 -0.37
N ALA A 10 5.55 8.13 -1.22
CA ALA A 10 4.65 7.90 -2.35
C ALA A 10 4.61 6.43 -2.77
N TYR A 11 3.58 6.10 -3.54
CA TYR A 11 3.48 4.85 -4.31
C TYR A 11 3.97 5.07 -5.73
N THR A 12 4.77 4.13 -6.25
CA THR A 12 5.25 4.17 -7.64
C THR A 12 5.00 2.83 -8.35
N PRO A 13 4.13 2.78 -9.38
CA PRO A 13 3.18 3.82 -9.77
C PRO A 13 2.12 4.05 -8.68
N ASN A 14 1.48 5.22 -8.69
CA ASN A 14 0.39 5.57 -7.75
C ASN A 14 -1.00 5.09 -8.22
N PHE A 15 -1.07 4.56 -9.43
CA PHE A 15 -2.28 3.99 -10.01
C PHE A 15 -1.93 2.70 -10.76
N VAL A 16 -2.80 1.70 -10.63
CA VAL A 16 -2.71 0.43 -11.36
C VAL A 16 -4.11 0.10 -11.85
N GLN A 17 -4.21 -0.30 -13.11
CA GLN A 17 -5.40 -0.96 -13.65
C GLN A 17 -5.14 -2.46 -13.65
N ALA A 18 -5.91 -3.21 -12.86
CA ALA A 18 -5.78 -4.65 -12.69
C ALA A 18 -7.09 -5.36 -13.05
N ASN A 19 -6.99 -6.57 -13.59
CA ASN A 19 -8.13 -7.43 -13.93
C ASN A 19 -8.49 -8.35 -12.77
N VAL A 20 -9.67 -8.96 -12.83
CA VAL A 20 -10.07 -9.99 -11.86
C VAL A 20 -9.11 -11.17 -11.95
N GLY A 21 -8.53 -11.54 -10.81
CA GLY A 21 -7.54 -12.62 -10.70
C GLY A 21 -6.09 -12.13 -10.66
N ASP A 22 -5.83 -10.86 -10.97
CA ASP A 22 -4.49 -10.28 -10.84
C ASP A 22 -4.09 -10.09 -9.38
N VAL A 23 -2.77 -10.13 -9.13
CA VAL A 23 -2.19 -9.85 -7.81
C VAL A 23 -1.43 -8.53 -7.86
N VAL A 24 -1.82 -7.59 -7.01
CA VAL A 24 -1.06 -6.35 -6.80
C VAL A 24 -0.02 -6.57 -5.70
N GLN A 25 1.24 -6.68 -6.09
CA GLN A 25 2.35 -6.82 -5.14
C GLN A 25 2.87 -5.45 -4.68
N PHE A 26 2.97 -5.25 -3.36
CA PHE A 26 3.61 -4.08 -2.76
C PHE A 26 5.05 -4.42 -2.34
N ILE A 27 6.00 -3.58 -2.75
CA ILE A 27 7.43 -3.73 -2.45
C ILE A 27 7.84 -2.54 -1.58
N PHE A 28 8.09 -2.81 -0.30
CA PHE A 28 8.45 -1.80 0.68
C PHE A 28 9.94 -1.46 0.59
N GLN A 29 10.26 -0.18 0.45
CA GLN A 29 11.63 0.32 0.57
C GLN A 29 11.95 0.67 2.03
N GLN A 30 13.16 1.17 2.30
CA GLN A 30 13.59 1.60 3.64
C GLN A 30 12.54 2.43 4.40
N LYS A 31 12.52 2.25 5.73
CA LYS A 31 11.52 2.73 6.73
C LYS A 31 10.31 1.80 6.87
N ASN A 32 9.55 2.01 7.95
CA ASN A 32 8.36 1.22 8.26
C ASN A 32 7.13 1.91 7.65
N HIS A 33 6.57 1.33 6.59
CA HIS A 33 5.30 1.73 6.01
C HIS A 33 4.27 0.61 6.20
N THR A 34 3.00 0.96 6.19
CA THR A 34 1.87 0.01 6.16
C THR A 34 0.99 0.31 4.95
N ILE A 35 0.13 -0.64 4.60
CA ILE A 35 -0.89 -0.50 3.57
C ILE A 35 -2.24 -0.72 4.24
N THR A 36 -3.13 0.25 4.10
CA THR A 36 -4.50 0.17 4.59
C THR A 36 -5.44 0.49 3.43
N GLN A 37 -6.41 -0.37 3.20
CA GLN A 37 -7.47 -0.14 2.23
C GLN A 37 -8.50 0.81 2.82
N SER A 38 -8.85 1.85 2.06
CA SER A 38 -9.92 2.81 2.40
C SER A 38 -11.02 2.79 1.34
N THR A 39 -11.97 3.73 1.44
CA THR A 39 -13.06 3.90 0.47
C THR A 39 -12.93 5.26 -0.21
N LEU A 40 -13.52 5.41 -1.39
CA LEU A 40 -13.55 6.71 -2.09
C LEU A 40 -14.26 7.78 -1.24
N ALA A 41 -15.30 7.41 -0.49
CA ALA A 41 -16.06 8.32 0.36
C ALA A 41 -15.34 8.70 1.67
N SER A 42 -14.45 7.84 2.17
CA SER A 42 -13.66 8.07 3.39
C SER A 42 -12.21 7.62 3.18
N PRO A 43 -11.38 8.45 2.52
CA PRO A 43 -10.05 8.05 2.06
C PRO A 43 -9.01 7.97 3.18
N CYS A 44 -9.24 8.69 4.28
CA CYS A 44 -8.33 8.76 5.44
C CYS A 44 -8.71 7.80 6.58
N SER A 45 -9.67 6.89 6.35
CA SER A 45 -10.13 5.92 7.34
C SER A 45 -10.00 4.49 6.79
N PRO A 46 -9.67 3.50 7.63
CA PRO A 46 -9.70 2.10 7.22
C PRO A 46 -11.11 1.70 6.77
N LYS A 47 -11.20 0.96 5.68
CA LYS A 47 -12.45 0.35 5.23
C LYS A 47 -12.79 -0.81 6.18
N PRO A 48 -14.04 -0.92 6.69
CA PRO A 48 -14.49 -2.12 7.39
C PRO A 48 -14.30 -3.37 6.52
N ASP A 49 -13.74 -4.42 7.11
CA ASP A 49 -13.37 -5.66 6.42
C ASP A 49 -12.44 -5.43 5.21
N GLY A 50 -11.68 -4.34 5.24
CA GLY A 50 -10.67 -4.00 4.25
C GLY A 50 -9.33 -4.67 4.53
N PHE A 51 -8.46 -4.66 3.53
CA PHE A 51 -7.08 -5.10 3.70
C PHE A 51 -6.30 -4.15 4.61
N ASP A 52 -5.58 -4.71 5.57
CA ASP A 52 -4.53 -4.03 6.31
C ASP A 52 -3.29 -4.93 6.34
N SER A 53 -2.14 -4.41 5.93
CA SER A 53 -0.89 -5.18 5.94
C SER A 53 -0.38 -5.49 7.35
N GLY A 54 -0.89 -4.80 8.35
CA GLY A 54 -0.25 -4.66 9.64
C GLY A 54 1.09 -3.93 9.54
N PHE A 55 1.83 -3.96 10.65
CA PHE A 55 3.18 -3.41 10.70
C PHE A 55 4.19 -4.39 10.11
N LEU A 56 4.72 -4.06 8.94
CA LEU A 56 5.80 -4.80 8.29
C LEU A 56 7.14 -4.13 8.61
N ARG A 57 8.10 -4.90 9.14
CA ARG A 57 9.47 -4.42 9.34
C ARG A 57 10.21 -4.47 8.00
N ALA A 58 10.87 -3.38 7.62
CA ALA A 58 11.72 -3.39 6.44
C ALA A 58 12.95 -4.30 6.69
N GLY A 59 13.01 -5.48 6.05
CA GLY A 59 14.19 -6.35 6.05
C GLY A 59 13.99 -7.84 6.38
N SER A 60 12.80 -8.41 6.22
CA SER A 60 12.61 -9.88 6.22
C SER A 60 12.78 -10.46 4.81
#